data_AF-A0A4T0VJN8-F1
#
_entry.id   AF-A0A4T0VJN8-F1
#
_cell.length_a   1.000
_cell.length_b   1.000
_cell.length_c   1.000
_cell.angle_alpha   90.00
_cell.angle_beta   90.00
_cell.angle_gamma   90.00
#
_symmetry.space_group_name_H-M   'P 1'
#
loop_
_entity.id
_entity.type
_entity.pdbx_description
1 polymer ?
#
loop_
_entity_poly.entity_id
_entity_poly.type
_entity_poly.pdbx_seq_one_letter_code
_entity_poly.pdbx_strand_id
1 'polypeptide(L)'
;MGAKVPRNFRLLEELEKGEKGLGAEACSYGLNDAEDLLMSDWNGTILGPPHSVHENRIYSLKMHCGPNYPDEPPTIQFISQVNLPCVNSRNGVVDPKQLPCLANWKRDNTMETVLIELRRYMAAPANKKIPQPPKARHTSSRPSQFGMRLEVVVLEYWFIAMFNSPFRMLAD
;
A
#
# COMPACT_ATOMS: atom_id res chain seq x y z
N MET A 1 30.10 -5.49 -13.33
CA MET A 1 28.73 -4.97 -13.58
C MET A 1 27.76 -6.09 -13.29
N GLY A 2 26.92 -5.95 -12.25
CA GLY A 2 25.87 -6.95 -11.96
C GLY A 2 24.77 -6.89 -13.01
N ALA A 3 24.15 -8.03 -13.32
CA ALA A 3 23.03 -8.08 -14.26
C ALA A 3 21.84 -7.27 -13.70
N LYS A 4 21.23 -6.45 -14.56
CA LYS A 4 20.05 -5.65 -14.21
C LYS A 4 18.82 -6.57 -14.15
N VAL A 5 18.19 -6.67 -12.97
CA VAL A 5 16.97 -7.48 -12.79
C VAL A 5 15.86 -6.94 -13.69
N PRO A 6 15.22 -7.74 -14.56
CA PRO A 6 14.13 -7.28 -15.41
C PRO A 6 12.89 -6.84 -14.62
N ARG A 7 12.09 -5.94 -15.18
CA ARG A 7 10.87 -5.38 -14.57
C ARG A 7 9.96 -6.45 -13.96
N ASN A 8 9.61 -7.48 -14.73
CA ASN A 8 8.64 -8.48 -14.28
C ASN A 8 9.17 -9.32 -13.10
N PHE A 9 10.47 -9.62 -13.05
CA PHE A 9 11.06 -10.29 -11.89
C PHE A 9 11.00 -9.41 -10.63
N ARG A 10 11.24 -8.10 -10.78
CA ARG A 10 11.08 -7.16 -9.67
C ARG A 10 9.63 -7.13 -9.17
N LEU A 11 8.67 -7.05 -10.07
CA LEU A 11 7.25 -7.01 -9.71
C LEU A 11 6.76 -8.32 -9.08
N LEU A 12 7.24 -9.47 -9.55
CA LEU A 12 6.98 -10.77 -8.92
C LEU A 12 7.55 -10.85 -7.50
N GLU A 13 8.77 -10.36 -7.29
CA GLU A 13 9.37 -10.30 -5.95
C GLU A 13 8.54 -9.42 -5.01
N GLU A 14 8.04 -8.28 -5.50
CA GLU A 14 7.14 -7.41 -4.73
C GLU A 14 5.78 -8.06 -4.49
N LEU A 15 5.22 -8.79 -5.47
CA LEU A 15 3.97 -9.54 -5.29
C LEU A 15 4.11 -10.59 -4.18
N GLU A 16 5.17 -11.40 -4.25
CA GLU A 16 5.43 -12.46 -3.27
C GLU A 16 5.58 -11.89 -1.86
N LYS A 17 6.23 -10.73 -1.71
CA LYS A 17 6.34 -10.04 -0.41
C LYS A 17 5.00 -9.52 0.08
N GLY A 18 4.19 -8.94 -0.82
CA GLY A 18 2.85 -8.44 -0.51
C GLY A 18 1.90 -9.56 -0.06
N GLU A 19 1.87 -10.67 -0.79
CA GLU A 19 1.01 -11.84 -0.49
C GLU A 19 1.42 -12.55 0.79
N LYS A 20 2.72 -12.66 1.06
CA LYS A 20 3.23 -13.26 2.31
C LYS A 20 3.12 -12.33 3.53
N GLY A 21 2.70 -11.08 3.33
CA GLY A 21 2.62 -10.10 4.41
C GLY A 21 3.98 -9.77 5.03
N LEU A 22 5.07 -9.91 4.27
CA LEU A 22 6.44 -9.69 4.74
C LEU A 22 6.85 -8.21 4.78
N GLY A 23 5.88 -7.31 4.66
CA GLY A 23 6.11 -5.87 4.65
C GLY A 23 5.84 -5.18 6.00
N ALA A 24 5.95 -3.86 6.00
CA ALA A 24 5.63 -3.05 7.18
C ALA A 24 4.20 -3.30 7.68
N GLU A 25 4.04 -3.63 8.97
CA GLU A 25 2.76 -4.04 9.59
C GLU A 25 1.57 -3.09 9.35
N ALA A 26 1.86 -1.80 9.09
CA ALA A 26 0.84 -0.77 8.86
C ALA A 26 0.56 -0.49 7.38
N CYS A 27 1.17 -1.23 6.46
CA CYS A 27 1.00 -1.07 5.01
C CYS A 27 0.78 -2.43 4.35
N SER A 28 -0.09 -2.49 3.35
CA SER A 28 -0.24 -3.68 2.51
C SER A 28 -0.40 -3.28 1.06
N TYR A 29 -0.06 -4.17 0.15
CA TYR A 29 -0.22 -3.97 -1.28
C TYR A 29 -0.37 -5.30 -2.01
N GLY A 30 -1.04 -5.26 -3.16
CA GLY A 30 -1.27 -6.42 -4.01
C GLY A 30 -1.77 -5.99 -5.39
N LEU A 31 -1.86 -6.94 -6.32
CA LEU A 31 -2.37 -6.65 -7.66
C LEU A 31 -3.83 -6.19 -7.60
N ASN A 32 -4.17 -5.23 -8.46
CA ASN A 32 -5.56 -4.82 -8.64
C ASN A 32 -6.36 -5.87 -9.41
N ASP A 33 -5.71 -6.54 -10.37
CA ASP A 33 -6.26 -7.64 -11.14
C ASP A 33 -5.25 -8.78 -11.17
N ALA A 34 -5.64 -9.96 -10.69
CA ALA A 34 -4.78 -11.13 -10.64
C ALA A 34 -4.48 -11.71 -12.03
N GLU A 35 -5.27 -11.34 -13.04
CA GLU A 35 -5.07 -11.76 -14.43
C GLU A 35 -4.17 -10.80 -15.22
N ASP A 36 -3.76 -9.67 -14.63
CA ASP A 36 -2.84 -8.72 -15.28
C ASP A 36 -1.41 -9.28 -15.38
N LEU A 37 -1.12 -9.86 -16.55
CA LEU A 37 0.21 -10.40 -16.90
C LEU A 37 1.33 -9.34 -16.84
N LEU A 38 0.99 -8.06 -17.04
CA LEU A 38 1.96 -6.97 -16.99
C LEU A 38 2.19 -6.46 -15.57
N MET A 39 1.36 -6.86 -14.60
CA MET A 39 1.47 -6.47 -13.19
C MET A 39 1.64 -4.94 -13.05
N SER A 40 0.81 -4.20 -13.78
CA SER A 40 0.95 -2.75 -13.90
C SER A 40 0.11 -2.03 -12.86
N ASP A 41 -1.07 -2.55 -12.55
CA ASP A 41 -2.01 -1.91 -11.63
C ASP A 41 -2.05 -2.62 -10.27
N TRP A 42 -1.81 -1.85 -9.23
CA TRP A 42 -1.70 -2.33 -7.85
C TRP A 42 -2.61 -1.54 -6.93
N ASN A 43 -3.12 -2.23 -5.91
CA ASN A 43 -3.81 -1.61 -4.79
C ASN A 43 -2.87 -1.58 -3.59
N GLY A 44 -2.85 -0.44 -2.90
CA GLY A 44 -2.14 -0.24 -1.65
C GLY A 44 -3.08 0.18 -0.55
N THR A 45 -2.74 -0.17 0.69
CA THR A 45 -3.45 0.25 1.89
C THR A 45 -2.46 0.78 2.93
N ILE A 46 -2.79 1.89 3.57
CA ILE A 46 -2.04 2.47 4.68
C ILE A 46 -2.95 2.59 5.89
N LEU A 47 -2.53 1.99 7.01
CA LEU A 47 -3.08 2.28 8.32
C LEU A 47 -2.49 3.58 8.85
N GLY A 48 -3.37 4.55 9.10
CA GLY A 48 -2.97 5.88 9.52
C GLY A 48 -2.13 5.86 10.80
N PRO A 49 -1.11 6.73 10.91
CA PRO A 49 -0.20 6.73 12.05
C PRO A 49 -0.93 7.02 13.37
N PRO A 50 -0.51 6.39 14.48
CA PRO A 50 -1.10 6.65 15.80
C PRO A 50 -0.80 8.08 16.25
N HIS A 51 -1.57 8.57 17.23
CA HIS A 51 -1.41 9.92 17.80
C HIS A 51 -1.52 11.04 16.73
N SER A 52 -2.35 10.84 15.73
CA SER A 52 -2.61 11.79 14.65
C SER A 52 -4.10 11.81 14.29
N VAL A 53 -4.53 12.82 13.52
CA VAL A 53 -5.88 12.85 12.93
C VAL A 53 -6.15 11.69 11.96
N HIS A 54 -5.10 10.98 11.55
CA HIS A 54 -5.16 9.80 10.70
C HIS A 54 -5.35 8.50 11.50
N GLU A 55 -5.26 8.53 12.84
CA GLU A 55 -5.39 7.35 13.69
C GLU A 55 -6.73 6.63 13.48
N ASN A 56 -6.68 5.29 13.46
CA ASN A 56 -7.83 4.43 13.20
C ASN A 56 -8.54 4.73 11.86
N ARG A 57 -7.78 5.19 10.84
CA ARG A 57 -8.25 5.31 9.46
C ARG A 57 -7.44 4.39 8.56
N ILE A 58 -8.13 3.79 7.60
CA ILE A 58 -7.54 2.98 6.54
C ILE A 58 -7.62 3.82 5.27
N TYR A 59 -6.50 4.03 4.60
CA TYR A 59 -6.43 4.72 3.31
C TYR A 59 -6.13 3.72 2.22
N SER A 60 -7.00 3.64 1.22
CA SER A 60 -6.78 2.85 0.01
C SER A 60 -6.19 3.74 -1.09
N LEU A 61 -5.22 3.19 -1.81
CA LEU A 61 -4.48 3.83 -2.88
C LEU A 61 -4.42 2.91 -4.09
N LYS A 62 -4.31 3.50 -5.29
CA LYS A 62 -3.89 2.83 -6.51
C LYS A 62 -2.47 3.22 -6.82
N MET A 63 -1.70 2.26 -7.33
CA MET A 63 -0.34 2.45 -7.80
C MET A 63 -0.22 1.86 -9.20
N HIS A 64 0.31 2.64 -10.13
CA HIS A 64 0.52 2.21 -11.50
C HIS A 64 2.02 2.12 -11.81
N CYS A 65 2.50 0.90 -11.98
CA CYS A 65 3.87 0.55 -12.35
C CYS A 65 4.00 0.56 -13.88
N GLY A 66 4.44 1.68 -14.43
CA GLY A 66 4.61 1.85 -15.89
C GLY A 66 5.65 0.89 -16.51
N PRO A 67 5.82 0.95 -17.84
CA PRO A 67 6.73 0.04 -18.57
C PRO A 67 8.20 0.18 -18.16
N ASN A 68 8.58 1.34 -17.63
CA ASN A 68 9.95 1.64 -17.18
C ASN A 68 10.18 1.34 -15.70
N TYR A 69 9.19 0.87 -14.94
CA TYR A 69 9.42 0.46 -13.56
C TYR A 69 10.44 -0.69 -13.50
N PRO A 70 11.39 -0.75 -12.55
CA PRO A 70 11.65 0.20 -11.47
C PRO A 70 12.67 1.31 -11.80
N ASP A 71 13.05 1.54 -13.06
CA ASP A 71 13.90 2.70 -13.40
C ASP A 71 13.18 4.04 -13.19
N GLU A 72 11.86 4.05 -13.37
CA GLU A 72 10.98 5.17 -13.08
C GLU A 72 10.01 4.84 -11.92
N PRO A 73 9.62 5.83 -11.12
CA PRO A 73 8.68 5.63 -10.01
C PRO A 73 7.29 5.23 -10.51
N PRO A 74 6.51 4.51 -9.70
CA PRO A 74 5.10 4.28 -9.98
C PRO A 74 4.29 5.57 -9.78
N THR A 75 3.16 5.69 -10.49
CA THR A 75 2.19 6.76 -10.23
C THR A 75 1.31 6.36 -9.05
N ILE A 76 1.08 7.27 -8.10
CA ILE A 76 0.29 7.00 -6.89
C ILE A 76 -0.96 7.87 -6.85
N GLN A 77 -2.09 7.26 -6.51
CA GLN A 77 -3.37 7.93 -6.38
C GLN A 77 -4.14 7.42 -5.16
N PHE A 78 -4.54 8.31 -4.26
CA PHE A 78 -5.44 7.97 -3.18
C PHE A 78 -6.86 7.75 -3.72
N ILE A 79 -7.43 6.57 -3.41
CA ILE A 79 -8.88 6.29 -3.59
C ILE A 79 -9.65 6.91 -2.43
N SER A 80 -9.14 6.73 -1.21
CA SER A 80 -9.72 7.34 -0.01
C SER A 80 -9.50 8.84 -0.02
N GLN A 81 -10.51 9.61 0.35
CA GLN A 81 -10.35 11.05 0.50
C GLN A 81 -9.36 11.37 1.63
N VAL A 82 -8.33 12.15 1.30
CA VAL A 82 -7.27 12.56 2.22
C VAL A 82 -6.92 14.02 1.97
N ASN A 83 -6.64 14.76 3.03
CA ASN A 83 -6.16 16.12 2.96
C ASN A 83 -4.67 16.16 3.33
N LEU A 84 -3.80 16.17 2.33
CA LEU A 84 -2.35 16.25 2.47
C LEU A 84 -1.79 17.22 1.44
N PRO A 85 -0.75 18.02 1.76
CA PRO A 85 -0.17 18.96 0.81
C PRO A 85 0.37 18.31 -0.48
N CYS A 86 0.89 17.08 -0.38
CA CYS A 86 1.40 16.31 -1.50
C CYS A 86 0.30 15.62 -2.33
N VAL A 87 -0.98 15.75 -1.97
CA VAL A 87 -2.09 15.06 -2.65
C VAL A 87 -3.04 16.07 -3.27
N ASN A 88 -3.32 15.90 -4.56
CA ASN A 88 -4.32 16.70 -5.24
C ASN A 88 -5.72 16.35 -4.71
N SER A 89 -6.42 17.35 -4.17
CA SER A 89 -7.72 17.17 -3.52
C SER A 89 -8.87 16.77 -4.45
N ARG A 90 -8.72 16.95 -5.78
CA ARG A 90 -9.77 16.62 -6.76
C ARG A 90 -9.67 15.19 -7.26
N ASN A 91 -8.46 14.73 -7.57
CA ASN A 91 -8.26 13.42 -8.20
C ASN A 91 -7.46 12.44 -7.31
N GLY A 92 -6.94 12.86 -6.16
CA GLY A 92 -6.18 12.02 -5.24
C GLY A 92 -4.75 11.71 -5.69
N VAL A 93 -4.29 12.24 -6.81
CA VAL A 93 -2.93 11.98 -7.33
C VAL A 93 -1.89 12.61 -6.41
N VAL A 94 -0.86 11.84 -6.06
CA VAL A 94 0.29 12.31 -5.28
C VAL A 94 1.23 13.07 -6.20
N ASP A 95 1.66 14.26 -5.78
CA ASP A 95 2.71 15.04 -6.45
C ASP A 95 4.08 14.41 -6.16
N PRO A 96 4.76 13.81 -7.16
CA PRO A 96 6.05 13.15 -6.95
C PRO A 96 7.13 14.09 -6.40
N LYS A 97 7.02 15.40 -6.67
CA LYS A 97 8.02 16.39 -6.24
C LYS A 97 7.99 16.65 -4.74
N GLN A 98 6.83 16.41 -4.10
CA GLN A 98 6.63 16.68 -2.68
C GLN A 98 6.98 15.49 -1.78
N LEU A 99 7.22 14.31 -2.37
CA LEU A 99 7.63 13.12 -1.64
C LEU A 99 9.08 12.76 -2.01
N PRO A 100 10.06 12.86 -1.09
CA PRO A 100 11.48 12.69 -1.42
C PRO A 100 11.83 11.38 -2.13
N CYS A 101 11.17 10.27 -1.79
CA CYS A 101 11.43 8.97 -2.41
C CYS A 101 10.97 8.90 -3.88
N LEU A 102 9.97 9.71 -4.28
CA LEU A 102 9.52 9.82 -5.66
C LEU A 102 10.30 10.91 -6.42
N ALA A 103 10.59 12.03 -5.78
CA ALA A 103 11.35 13.13 -6.37
C ALA A 103 12.78 12.72 -6.74
N ASN A 104 13.42 11.91 -5.89
CA ASN A 104 14.77 11.37 -6.10
C ASN A 104 14.70 9.85 -6.21
N TRP A 105 13.89 9.36 -7.16
CA TRP A 105 13.65 7.93 -7.33
C TRP A 105 14.96 7.17 -7.55
N LYS A 106 15.10 6.05 -6.83
CA LYS A 106 16.18 5.08 -6.99
C LYS A 106 15.56 3.74 -7.35
N ARG A 107 16.21 2.98 -8.22
CA ARG A 107 15.77 1.65 -8.66
C ARG A 107 15.50 0.69 -7.49
N ASP A 108 16.22 0.87 -6.39
CA ASP A 108 16.10 0.03 -5.20
C ASP A 108 14.81 0.31 -4.41
N ASN A 109 14.18 1.47 -4.62
CA ASN A 109 12.88 1.77 -4.02
C ASN A 109 11.82 0.80 -4.56
N THR A 110 10.85 0.49 -3.69
CA THR A 110 9.72 -0.42 -3.95
C THR A 110 8.40 0.33 -3.77
N MET A 111 7.28 -0.28 -4.17
CA MET A 111 5.96 0.19 -3.77
C MET A 111 5.81 0.27 -2.25
N GLU A 112 6.35 -0.72 -1.53
CA GLU A 112 6.40 -0.69 -0.06
C GLU A 112 7.12 0.55 0.47
N THR A 113 8.27 0.90 -0.12
CA THR A 113 9.02 2.10 0.26
C THR A 113 8.15 3.35 0.12
N VAL A 114 7.37 3.44 -0.97
CA VAL A 114 6.45 4.55 -1.19
C VAL A 114 5.35 4.60 -0.14
N LEU A 115 4.74 3.46 0.21
CA LEU A 115 3.70 3.39 1.24
C LEU A 115 4.22 3.79 2.63
N ILE A 116 5.42 3.32 3.00
CA ILE A 116 6.08 3.68 4.26
C ILE A 116 6.38 5.18 4.30
N GLU A 117 6.90 5.75 3.22
CA GLU A 117 7.24 7.17 3.15
C GLU A 117 5.98 8.05 3.16
N LEU A 118 4.89 7.64 2.50
CA LEU A 118 3.60 8.32 2.61
C LEU A 118 3.07 8.29 4.04
N ARG A 119 3.17 7.15 4.73
CA ARG A 119 2.77 7.03 6.14
C ARG A 119 3.63 7.93 7.04
N ARG A 120 4.94 8.00 6.81
CA ARG A 120 5.85 8.92 7.51
C ARG A 120 5.50 10.38 7.23
N TYR A 121 5.16 10.70 5.99
CA TYR A 121 4.70 12.03 5.59
C TYR A 121 3.43 12.43 6.33
N MET A 122 2.46 11.52 6.50
CA MET A 122 1.26 11.74 7.34
C MET A 122 1.62 11.97 8.82
N ALA A 123 2.63 11.28 9.34
CA ALA A 123 3.06 11.39 10.73
C ALA A 123 3.89 12.65 11.02
N ALA A 124 4.37 13.34 9.98
CA ALA A 124 5.18 14.55 10.12
C ALA A 124 4.45 15.62 10.95
N PRO A 125 5.15 16.40 11.81
CA PRO A 125 4.51 17.39 12.67
C PRO A 125 3.61 18.40 11.95
N ALA A 126 3.98 18.77 10.72
CA ALA A 126 3.21 19.67 9.86
C ALA A 126 1.89 19.05 9.35
N ASN A 127 1.84 17.73 9.21
CA ASN A 127 0.75 17.02 8.55
C ASN A 127 -0.19 16.29 9.53
N LYS A 128 0.35 15.79 10.64
CA LYS A 128 -0.38 14.92 11.59
C LYS A 128 -1.59 15.58 12.28
N LYS A 129 -1.74 16.90 12.15
CA LYS A 129 -2.84 17.70 12.71
C LYS A 129 -3.76 18.31 11.64
N ILE A 130 -3.48 18.11 10.35
CA ILE A 130 -4.27 18.69 9.26
C ILE A 130 -5.67 18.06 9.26
N PRO A 131 -6.76 18.85 9.40
CA PRO A 131 -8.11 18.32 9.42
C PRO A 131 -8.41 17.47 8.18
N GLN A 132 -8.88 16.25 8.41
CA GLN A 132 -9.20 15.30 7.36
C GLN A 132 -10.70 15.32 7.04
N PRO A 133 -11.10 15.02 5.80
CA PRO A 133 -12.51 14.83 5.44
C PRO A 133 -13.20 13.81 6.38
N PRO A 134 -14.53 13.88 6.52
CA PRO A 134 -15.29 12.88 7.27
C PRO A 134 -14.93 11.49 6.79
N LYS A 135 -14.74 10.54 7.72
CA LYS A 135 -14.53 9.14 7.34
C LYS A 135 -15.72 8.73 6.46
N ALA A 136 -15.45 8.18 5.28
CA ALA A 136 -16.50 7.61 4.45
C ALA A 136 -17.24 6.58 5.30
N ARG A 137 -18.52 6.85 5.59
CA ARG A 137 -19.37 5.92 6.33
C ARG A 137 -19.63 4.78 5.35
N HIS A 138 -19.05 3.60 5.57
CA HIS A 138 -19.39 2.42 4.78
C HIS A 138 -20.88 2.13 4.99
N THR A 139 -21.72 2.66 4.10
CA THR A 139 -23.11 2.21 4.00
C THR A 139 -23.04 0.81 3.44
N SER A 140 -23.42 -0.15 4.28
CA SER A 140 -23.61 -1.55 3.94
C SER A 140 -24.58 -1.68 2.77
N SER A 141 -24.05 -1.74 1.55
CA SER A 141 -24.82 -2.17 0.38
C SER A 141 -23.84 -2.68 -0.68
N ARG A 142 -23.80 -4.02 -0.79
CA ARG A 142 -23.06 -4.88 -1.72
C ARG A 142 -21.70 -5.40 -1.22
N PRO A 143 -21.56 -6.72 -0.98
CA PRO A 143 -20.26 -7.34 -0.80
C PRO A 143 -19.61 -7.50 -2.18
N SER A 144 -18.86 -6.49 -2.63
CA SER A 144 -17.80 -6.70 -3.62
C SER A 144 -16.53 -7.01 -2.85
N GLN A 145 -16.25 -8.30 -2.65
CA GLN A 145 -15.03 -9.03 -2.25
C GLN A 145 -13.95 -8.44 -1.30
N PHE A 146 -13.90 -7.15 -1.02
CA PHE A 146 -12.90 -6.53 -0.16
C PHE A 146 -13.60 -5.61 0.84
N GLY A 147 -14.12 -6.26 1.88
CA GLY A 147 -14.71 -5.61 3.05
C GLY A 147 -14.08 -6.14 4.32
N MET A 148 -12.75 -6.13 4.43
CA MET A 148 -12.09 -6.57 5.66
C MET A 148 -11.97 -5.41 6.65
N ARG A 149 -12.79 -5.49 7.69
CA ARG A 149 -12.68 -4.73 8.96
C ARG A 149 -11.26 -4.92 9.52
N LEU A 150 -10.73 -3.93 10.25
CA LEU A 150 -9.40 -4.02 10.90
C LEU A 150 -9.20 -5.28 11.74
N GLU A 151 -10.28 -5.84 12.29
CA GLU A 151 -10.26 -7.13 12.99
C GLU A 151 -10.14 -8.33 12.04
N VAL A 152 -10.65 -8.22 10.80
CA VAL A 152 -10.64 -9.27 9.78
C VAL A 152 -9.32 -9.29 9.00
N VAL A 153 -8.65 -8.15 8.76
CA VAL A 153 -7.30 -8.17 8.16
C VAL A 153 -6.31 -8.87 9.11
N VAL A 154 -6.37 -8.59 10.40
CA VAL A 154 -5.50 -9.29 11.37
C VAL A 154 -5.89 -10.77 11.50
N LEU A 155 -7.19 -11.10 11.49
CA LEU A 155 -7.64 -12.48 11.63
C LEU A 155 -7.46 -13.32 10.36
N GLU A 156 -7.63 -12.81 9.14
CA GLU A 156 -7.40 -13.60 7.92
C GLU A 156 -5.91 -13.85 7.69
N TYR A 157 -5.02 -12.89 8.02
CA TYR A 157 -3.58 -13.15 7.96
C TYR A 157 -3.12 -14.18 9.01
N TRP A 158 -3.71 -14.20 10.22
CA TRP A 158 -3.47 -15.26 11.20
C TRP A 158 -4.11 -16.60 10.81
N PHE A 159 -5.28 -16.60 10.18
CA PHE A 159 -5.99 -17.81 9.78
C PHE A 159 -5.32 -18.50 8.57
N ILE A 160 -4.85 -17.71 7.59
CA ILE A 160 -4.07 -18.19 6.44
C ILE A 160 -2.71 -18.71 6.92
N ALA A 161 -2.04 -18.03 7.85
CA ALA A 161 -0.78 -18.52 8.45
C ALA A 161 -0.95 -19.82 9.26
N MET A 162 -2.11 -20.02 9.92
CA MET A 162 -2.42 -21.26 10.64
C MET A 162 -2.74 -22.44 9.72
N PHE A 163 -3.32 -22.20 8.54
CA PHE A 163 -3.73 -23.26 7.61
C PHE A 163 -2.66 -23.64 6.56
N ASN A 164 -1.72 -22.75 6.22
CA ASN A 164 -0.65 -23.02 5.23
C ASN A 164 0.72 -23.37 5.84
N SER A 165 0.84 -23.53 7.16
CA SER A 165 2.06 -24.08 7.76
C SER A 165 2.08 -25.61 7.65
N PRO A 166 3.10 -26.25 7.04
CA PRO A 166 3.23 -27.71 7.01
C PRO A 166 3.65 -28.30 8.38
N PHE A 167 3.81 -27.49 9.42
CA PHE A 167 4.12 -27.96 10.77
C PHE A 167 2.84 -28.23 11.56
N ARG A 168 2.22 -29.38 11.27
CA ARG A 168 1.34 -30.07 12.22
C ARG A 168 1.96 -31.42 12.54
N MET A 169 3.06 -31.38 13.29
CA MET A 169 3.54 -32.54 14.04
C MET A 169 4.07 -32.05 15.39
N LEU A 170 3.56 -32.68 16.44
CA LEU A 170 3.97 -32.63 17.84
C LEU A 170 3.47 -31.42 18.66
N ALA A 171 2.29 -31.59 19.25
CA ALA A 171 2.11 -31.48 20.70
C ALA A 171 0.78 -32.15 21.05
N ASP A 172 0.85 -33.03 22.06
CA ASP A 172 -0.19 -33.94 22.54
C ASP A 172 -1.53 -33.28 22.94
#